data_AF-A0A0G0X893-F1
#
_entry.id   AF-A0A0G0X893-F1
#
_cell.length_a   1.000
_cell.length_b   1.000
_cell.length_c   1.000
_cell.angle_alpha   90.00
_cell.angle_beta   90.00
_cell.angle_gamma   90.00
#
_symmetry.space_group_name_H-M   'P 1'
#
loop_
_entity.id
_entity.type
_entity.pdbx_description
1 polymer ?
#
loop_
_entity_poly.entity_id
_entity_poly.type
_entity_poly.pdbx_seq_one_letter_code
_entity_poly.pdbx_strand_id
1 'polypeptide(L)'
;MDGFGIAPASHGNAIGQAKTPFYQKLLSSYPNTSLIASGESVGLPANEVGNTEVGHLTIGAGRVILQDLKKISVAIQNSSFFDN
;
A
#
# COMPACT_ATOMS: atom_id res chain seq x y z
N MET A 1 -6.81 -6.12 -8.65
CA MET A 1 -5.71 -7.11 -8.74
C MET A 1 -5.02 -7.10 -7.39
N ASP A 2 -5.04 -8.20 -6.66
CA ASP A 2 -4.42 -8.30 -5.34
C ASP A 2 -2.98 -8.85 -5.49
N GLY A 3 -2.04 -8.34 -4.69
CA GLY A 3 -0.62 -8.74 -4.74
C GLY A 3 0.12 -8.37 -6.04
N PHE A 4 -0.41 -7.43 -6.83
CA PHE A 4 0.19 -7.03 -8.10
C PHE A 4 0.85 -5.64 -7.98
N GLY A 5 2.19 -5.62 -7.87
CA GLY A 5 2.97 -4.40 -7.67
C GLY A 5 3.98 -4.09 -8.78
N ILE A 6 4.61 -2.92 -8.68
CA ILE A 6 5.68 -2.47 -9.58
C ILE A 6 7.01 -2.67 -8.84
N ALA A 7 7.92 -3.43 -9.46
CA ALA A 7 9.24 -3.69 -8.92
C ALA A 7 10.29 -3.69 -10.05
N PRO A 8 11.58 -3.42 -9.75
CA PRO A 8 12.66 -3.57 -10.73
C PRO A 8 12.71 -4.97 -11.36
N ALA A 9 13.35 -5.06 -12.53
CA ALA A 9 13.56 -6.34 -13.19
C ALA A 9 14.42 -7.27 -12.32
N SER A 10 13.93 -8.49 -12.10
CA SER A 10 14.66 -9.51 -11.36
C SER A 10 14.21 -10.91 -11.77
N HIS A 11 15.00 -11.92 -11.42
CA HIS A 11 14.64 -13.31 -11.69
C HIS A 11 13.39 -13.77 -10.92
N GLY A 12 13.09 -13.15 -9.77
CA GLY A 12 11.90 -13.43 -8.97
C GLY A 12 10.67 -12.57 -9.33
N ASN A 13 10.80 -11.61 -10.25
CA ASN A 13 9.71 -10.71 -10.62
C ASN A 13 8.77 -11.39 -11.64
N ALA A 14 7.80 -12.15 -11.13
CA ALA A 14 6.82 -12.85 -11.95
C ALA A 14 5.99 -11.89 -12.84
N ILE A 15 5.67 -10.69 -12.33
CA ILE A 15 4.90 -9.68 -13.07
C ILE A 15 5.68 -9.17 -14.28
N GLY A 16 6.96 -8.84 -14.07
CA GLY A 16 7.85 -8.36 -15.13
C GLY A 16 8.19 -9.43 -16.18
N GLN A 17 8.13 -10.71 -15.82
CA GLN A 17 8.38 -11.82 -16.74
C GLN A 17 7.12 -12.32 -17.46
N ALA A 18 5.93 -12.02 -16.93
CA ALA A 18 4.67 -12.48 -17.49
C ALA A 18 4.33 -11.76 -18.81
N LYS A 19 3.82 -12.51 -19.79
CA LYS A 19 3.26 -11.93 -21.03
C LYS A 19 1.86 -11.38 -20.74
N THR A 20 1.74 -10.08 -20.54
CA THR A 20 0.48 -9.39 -20.20
C THR A 20 0.05 -8.38 -21.27
N PRO A 21 -0.23 -8.82 -22.52
CA PRO A 21 -0.42 -7.90 -23.65
C PRO A 21 -1.58 -6.91 -23.48
N PHE A 22 -2.66 -7.34 -22.80
CA PHE A 22 -3.78 -6.45 -22.50
C PHE A 22 -3.41 -5.37 -21.48
N TYR A 23 -2.77 -5.77 -20.36
CA TYR A 23 -2.30 -4.84 -19.34
C TYR A 23 -1.30 -3.84 -19.92
N GLN A 24 -0.34 -4.32 -20.72
CA GLN A 24 0.65 -3.47 -21.38
C GLN A 24 -0.02 -2.46 -22.34
N LYS A 25 -1.03 -2.90 -23.10
CA LYS A 25 -1.82 -2.02 -23.97
C LYS A 25 -2.55 -0.95 -23.17
N LEU A 26 -3.11 -1.28 -22.00
CA LEU A 26 -3.76 -0.28 -21.14
C LEU A 26 -2.76 0.78 -20.66
N LEU A 27 -1.60 0.34 -20.16
CA LEU A 27 -0.54 1.25 -19.71
C LEU A 27 0.00 2.15 -20.84
N SER A 28 0.08 1.66 -22.08
CA SER A 28 0.56 2.47 -23.21
C SER A 28 -0.49 3.42 -23.79
N SER A 29 -1.78 3.11 -23.61
CA SER A 29 -2.87 3.81 -24.31
C SER A 29 -3.60 4.82 -23.44
N TYR A 30 -3.49 4.72 -22.11
CA TYR A 30 -4.22 5.57 -21.17
C TYR A 30 -3.29 6.19 -20.13
N PRO A 31 -3.59 7.41 -19.63
CA PRO A 31 -2.88 7.99 -18.50
C PRO A 31 -2.89 7.04 -17.31
N ASN A 32 -1.73 6.85 -16.71
CA ASN A 32 -1.55 5.99 -15.55
C ASN A 32 -0.55 6.63 -14.59
N THR A 33 -0.59 6.19 -13.34
CA THR A 33 0.30 6.61 -12.27
C THR A 33 0.50 5.46 -11.29
N SER A 34 1.41 5.64 -10.34
CA SER A 34 1.71 4.68 -9.28
C SER A 34 1.32 5.26 -7.93
N LEU A 35 0.88 4.40 -7.01
CA LEU A 35 0.54 4.76 -5.63
C LEU A 35 1.40 3.98 -4.64
N ILE A 36 1.69 4.60 -3.50
CA ILE A 36 2.37 3.93 -2.38
C ILE A 36 1.30 3.16 -1.58
N ALA A 37 1.42 1.84 -1.52
CA ALA A 37 0.44 0.94 -0.89
C ALA A 37 0.98 0.26 0.38
N SER A 38 1.95 0.87 1.05
CA SER A 38 2.61 0.32 2.24
C SER A 38 3.00 1.43 3.22
N GLY A 39 3.37 1.04 4.44
CA GLY A 39 3.78 1.94 5.50
C GLY A 39 2.77 3.04 5.82
N GLU A 40 3.28 4.23 6.13
CA GLU A 40 2.45 5.34 6.64
C GLU A 40 1.43 5.85 5.62
N SER A 41 1.68 5.65 4.31
CA SER A 41 0.73 6.03 3.25
C SER A 41 -0.59 5.27 3.32
N VAL A 42 -0.63 4.14 4.01
CA VAL A 42 -1.84 3.33 4.25
C VAL A 42 -2.12 3.15 5.75
N GLY A 43 -1.46 3.93 6.61
CA GLY A 43 -1.70 3.95 8.06
C GLY A 43 -0.99 2.85 8.84
N LEU A 44 -0.03 2.17 8.23
CA LEU A 44 0.91 1.26 8.90
C LEU A 44 2.14 2.01 9.44
N PRO A 45 2.89 1.43 10.38
CA PRO A 45 4.25 1.85 10.71
C PRO A 45 5.16 2.02 9.49
N ALA A 46 6.16 2.90 9.61
CA ALA A 46 7.13 3.12 8.54
C ALA A 46 7.84 1.81 8.17
N ASN A 47 8.05 1.60 6.86
CA ASN A 47 8.66 0.40 6.26
C ASN A 47 7.88 -0.91 6.40
N GLU A 48 6.67 -0.89 6.96
CA GLU A 48 5.84 -2.09 7.02
C GLU A 48 5.20 -2.38 5.66
N VAL A 49 5.23 -3.66 5.27
CA VAL A 49 4.64 -4.12 4.01
C VAL A 49 3.12 -4.03 4.10
N GLY A 50 2.49 -3.57 3.02
CA GLY A 50 1.03 -3.53 2.93
C GLY A 50 0.41 -4.93 2.88
N ASN A 51 -0.88 -5.01 3.15
CA ASN A 51 -1.65 -6.24 3.08
C ASN A 51 -3.05 -5.98 2.50
N THR A 52 -3.77 -7.07 2.20
CA THR A 52 -5.12 -7.03 1.61
C THR A 52 -6.09 -6.19 2.44
N GLU A 53 -6.16 -6.38 3.75
CA GLU A 53 -7.14 -5.72 4.63
C GLU A 53 -6.92 -4.20 4.65
N VAL A 54 -5.69 -3.77 4.96
CA VAL A 54 -5.33 -2.36 5.04
C VAL A 54 -5.48 -1.67 3.68
N GLY A 55 -5.11 -2.36 2.61
CA GLY A 55 -5.27 -1.88 1.25
C GLY A 55 -6.73 -1.63 0.88
N HIS A 56 -7.61 -2.62 1.11
CA HIS A 56 -9.04 -2.48 0.81
C HIS A 56 -9.70 -1.40 1.65
N LEU A 57 -9.36 -1.30 2.94
CA LEU A 57 -9.88 -0.27 3.83
C LEU A 57 -9.47 1.13 3.39
N THR A 58 -8.19 1.34 3.06
CA THR A 58 -7.69 2.65 2.64
C THR A 58 -8.33 3.10 1.32
N ILE A 59 -8.46 2.18 0.35
CA ILE A 59 -9.13 2.45 -0.93
C ILE A 59 -10.60 2.78 -0.71
N GLY A 60 -11.31 1.96 0.07
CA GLY A 60 -12.74 2.14 0.32
C GLY A 60 -13.06 3.41 1.11
N ALA A 61 -12.18 3.82 2.03
CA ALA A 61 -12.38 5.01 2.84
C ALA A 61 -11.98 6.32 2.18
N GLY A 62 -11.16 6.28 1.12
CA GLY A 62 -10.63 7.48 0.47
C GLY A 62 -9.74 8.35 1.38
N ARG A 63 -9.22 7.76 2.46
CA ARG A 63 -8.32 8.40 3.43
C ARG A 63 -7.44 7.38 4.12
N VAL A 64 -6.31 7.84 4.67
CA VAL A 64 -5.44 7.01 5.51
C VAL A 64 -6.16 6.63 6.80
N ILE A 65 -6.25 5.32 7.08
CA ILE A 65 -6.78 4.80 8.33
C ILE A 65 -5.62 4.25 9.15
N LEU A 66 -5.32 4.91 10.27
CA LEU A 66 -4.29 4.43 11.19
C LEU A 66 -4.66 3.05 11.74
N GLN A 67 -3.74 2.10 11.61
CA GLN A 67 -3.88 0.77 12.18
C GLN A 67 -3.55 0.80 13.66
N ASP A 68 -4.06 -0.17 14.43
CA ASP A 68 -4.04 -0.10 15.90
C ASP A 68 -2.63 0.05 16.49
N LEU A 69 -1.63 -0.67 15.95
CA LEU A 69 -0.24 -0.53 16.37
C LEU A 69 0.27 0.93 16.20
N LYS A 70 -0.03 1.55 15.05
CA LYS A 70 0.36 2.94 14.79
C LYS A 70 -0.46 3.90 15.65
N LYS A 71 -1.75 3.66 15.86
CA LYS A 71 -2.61 4.47 16.75
C LYS A 71 -2.07 4.48 18.18
N ILE A 72 -1.78 3.30 18.74
CA ILE A 72 -1.23 3.16 20.09
C ILE A 72 0.13 3.86 20.17
N SER A 73 1.01 3.66 19.20
CA SER A 73 2.31 4.32 19.16
C SER A 73 2.19 5.85 19.14
N VAL A 74 1.27 6.40 18.35
CA VAL A 74 0.99 7.84 18.30
C VAL A 74 0.43 8.33 19.63
N ALA A 75 -0.48 7.58 20.25
CA ALA A 75 -1.07 7.91 21.55
C ALA A 75 -0.03 7.93 22.68
N ILE A 76 0.96 7.04 22.64
CA ILE A 76 2.08 7.05 23.59
C ILE A 76 2.98 8.27 23.34
N GLN A 77 3.30 8.55 22.08
CA GLN A 77 4.16 9.66 21.68
C GLN A 77 3.58 11.03 22.04
N ASN A 78 2.26 11.20 21.90
CA ASN A 78 1.58 12.47 22.20
C ASN A 78 1.02 12.52 23.63
N SER A 79 1.38 11.54 24.47
CA SER A 79 0.92 11.37 25.86
C SER A 79 -0.59 11.17 26.05
N SER A 80 -1.41 11.17 24.99
CA SER A 80 -2.86 10.99 25.10
C SER A 80 -3.25 9.58 25.58
N PHE A 81 -2.32 8.62 25.49
CA PHE A 81 -2.50 7.29 26.05
C PHE A 81 -2.67 7.32 27.57
N PHE A 82 -2.04 8.27 28.26
CA PHE A 82 -2.06 8.34 29.73
C PHE A 82 -3.26 9.09 30.30
N ASP A 83 -4.06 9.72 29.42
CA ASP A 83 -5.29 10.45 29.76
C ASP A 83 -6.57 9.64 29.44
N ASN A 84 -6.44 8.34 29.13
CA ASN A 84 -7.56 7.46 28.75
C ASN A 84 -8.33 6.89 29.94
#